data_AF-A0A8J5NYT1-F1
#
_entry.id   AF-A0A8J5NYT1-F1
#
_cell.length_a   1.000
_cell.length_b   1.000
_cell.length_c   1.000
_cell.angle_alpha   90.00
_cell.angle_beta   90.00
_cell.angle_gamma   90.00
#
_symmetry.space_group_name_H-M   'P 1'
#
loop_
_entity.id
_entity.type
_entity.pdbx_description
1 polymer ?
#
loop_
_entity_poly.entity_id
_entity_poly.type
_entity_poly.pdbx_seq_one_letter_code
_entity_poly.pdbx_strand_id
1 'polypeptide(L)'
;MKTSHFDGDYTKWSFYSAGERLHRDKVQPRRRPARHSQMFFGAINYDKPSRIVPLEGDPQSERGGVTGRRILACLQSYLPGLVEEGETFQHDNARTFKAKIVQEWLLPWARRHGVSLTDWPPYSPDLNPIENLWKVLKKRICETYPEIAAYPKSAAAMARLIEAAEELWSEVEDEVVKNVIKSMPDRLNACWNANGYYTKY
;
A
#
# COMPACT_ATOMS: atom_id res chain seq x y z
N MET A 1 -30.57 -2.57 15.98
CA MET A 1 -29.71 -2.02 14.89
C MET A 1 -29.66 -0.50 15.03
N LYS A 2 -28.48 0.13 14.86
CA LYS A 2 -28.29 1.59 15.02
C LYS A 2 -28.20 2.28 13.65
N THR A 3 -28.96 3.34 13.42
CA THR A 3 -28.90 4.13 12.18
C THR A 3 -28.85 5.62 12.52
N SER A 4 -28.12 6.39 11.72
CA SER A 4 -28.05 7.85 11.82
C SER A 4 -28.55 8.52 10.55
N HIS A 5 -29.14 9.70 10.68
CA HIS A 5 -29.41 10.62 9.58
C HIS A 5 -29.13 12.06 10.03
N PHE A 6 -28.77 12.92 9.07
CA PHE A 6 -28.51 14.34 9.30
C PHE A 6 -29.75 15.18 8.95
N ASP A 7 -30.04 16.15 9.81
CA ASP A 7 -31.10 17.14 9.64
C ASP A 7 -30.47 18.50 10.00
N GLY A 8 -29.98 19.24 9.01
CA GLY A 8 -29.06 20.38 9.26
C GLY A 8 -27.74 19.94 9.91
N ASP A 9 -27.27 20.70 10.92
CA ASP A 9 -25.96 20.50 11.58
C ASP A 9 -25.95 19.44 12.70
N TYR A 10 -27.05 18.72 12.93
CA TYR A 10 -27.14 17.73 14.01
C TYR A 10 -27.40 16.30 13.50
N THR A 11 -26.71 15.34 14.13
CA THR A 11 -26.91 13.90 13.87
C THR A 11 -28.05 13.37 14.72
N LYS A 12 -29.12 12.86 14.09
CA LYS A 12 -30.20 12.15 14.78
C LYS A 12 -29.97 10.64 14.74
N TRP A 13 -30.04 9.99 15.90
CA TRP A 13 -29.92 8.54 16.04
C TRP A 13 -31.30 7.89 16.14
N SER A 14 -31.50 6.79 15.43
CA SER A 14 -32.70 5.95 15.53
C SER A 14 -32.31 4.51 15.89
N PHE A 15 -33.02 3.97 16.88
CA PHE A 15 -32.81 2.63 17.41
C PHE A 15 -33.97 1.73 16.98
N TYR A 16 -33.63 0.53 16.50
CA TYR A 16 -34.59 -0.46 16.03
C TYR A 16 -34.35 -1.81 16.71
N SER A 17 -35.43 -2.49 17.06
CA SER A 17 -35.45 -3.84 17.61
C SER A 17 -35.11 -4.87 16.53
N ALA A 18 -34.67 -6.07 16.93
CA ALA A 18 -34.36 -7.14 15.99
C ALA A 18 -35.64 -7.55 15.23
N GLY A 19 -35.62 -7.44 13.90
CA GLY A 19 -36.76 -7.77 13.03
C GLY A 19 -37.60 -6.57 12.56
N GLU A 20 -37.39 -5.38 13.11
CA GLU A 20 -38.08 -4.17 12.62
C GLU A 20 -37.54 -3.71 11.26
N ARG A 21 -38.47 -3.42 10.34
CA ARG A 21 -38.14 -2.89 9.02
C ARG A 21 -37.74 -1.43 9.14
N LEU A 22 -36.54 -1.10 8.66
CA LEU A 22 -36.06 0.28 8.68
C LEU A 22 -36.94 1.20 7.81
N HIS A 23 -37.34 2.33 8.36
CA HIS A 23 -38.08 3.38 7.66
C HIS A 23 -37.16 4.12 6.68
N ARG A 24 -37.54 4.17 5.38
CA ARG A 24 -36.69 4.70 4.29
C ARG A 24 -36.31 6.17 4.47
N ASP A 25 -37.18 6.95 5.10
CA ASP A 25 -36.99 8.36 5.48
C ASP A 25 -35.99 8.56 6.63
N LYS A 26 -35.67 7.50 7.39
CA LYS A 26 -34.74 7.54 8.54
C LYS A 26 -33.42 6.83 8.28
N VAL A 27 -33.18 6.40 7.04
CA VAL A 27 -31.95 5.72 6.62
C VAL A 27 -31.35 6.48 5.44
N GLN A 28 -30.16 7.02 5.62
CA GLN A 28 -29.38 7.48 4.48
C GLN A 28 -28.71 6.28 3.80
N PRO A 29 -28.92 6.05 2.49
CA PRO A 29 -28.09 5.10 1.76
C PRO A 29 -26.65 5.57 1.88
N ARG A 30 -25.78 4.71 2.41
CA ARG A 30 -24.35 4.99 2.51
C ARG A 30 -23.82 5.16 1.09
N ARG A 31 -23.80 6.39 0.56
CA ARG A 31 -23.07 6.71 -0.66
C ARG A 31 -21.64 6.30 -0.39
N ARG A 32 -21.18 5.24 -1.03
CA ARG A 32 -19.76 4.90 -1.00
C ARG A 32 -19.09 6.02 -1.80
N PRO A 33 -18.32 6.93 -1.19
CA PRO A 33 -17.58 7.91 -1.97
C PRO A 33 -16.75 7.16 -3.00
N ALA A 34 -16.58 7.75 -4.17
CA ALA A 34 -15.87 7.11 -5.25
C ALA A 34 -14.41 6.95 -4.79
N ARG A 35 -14.05 5.79 -4.24
CA ARG A 35 -12.68 5.52 -3.80
C ARG A 35 -11.78 5.48 -5.03
N HIS A 36 -10.90 6.47 -5.15
CA HIS A 36 -9.73 6.41 -6.01
C HIS A 36 -8.74 5.43 -5.39
N SER A 37 -8.08 4.65 -6.24
CA SER A 37 -7.05 3.72 -5.82
C SER A 37 -5.93 3.75 -6.83
N GLN A 38 -4.74 4.09 -6.36
CA GLN A 38 -3.50 4.05 -7.13
C GLN A 38 -2.58 3.02 -6.48
N MET A 39 -1.99 2.15 -7.30
CA MET A 39 -0.92 1.25 -6.83
C MET A 39 0.41 1.96 -7.01
N PHE A 40 1.32 1.82 -6.04
CA PHE A 40 2.66 2.38 -6.11
C PHE A 40 3.69 1.27 -5.92
N PHE A 41 4.83 1.41 -6.59
CA PHE A 41 6.06 0.74 -6.20
C PHE A 41 6.90 1.72 -5.36
N GLY A 42 7.48 1.23 -4.28
CA GLY A 42 8.41 1.97 -3.45
C GLY A 42 9.31 0.98 -2.72
N ALA A 43 10.51 1.44 -2.39
CA ALA A 43 11.49 0.70 -1.62
C ALA A 43 12.01 1.57 -0.48
N ILE A 44 12.57 0.93 0.54
CA ILE A 44 13.28 1.61 1.62
C ILE A 44 14.60 0.92 1.87
N ASN A 45 15.62 1.70 2.22
CA ASN A 45 16.86 1.21 2.79
C ASN A 45 17.10 1.89 4.16
N TYR A 46 18.20 1.57 4.82
CA TYR A 46 18.49 2.08 6.16
C TYR A 46 18.61 3.60 6.22
N ASP A 47 18.99 4.24 5.12
CA ASP A 47 19.24 5.68 5.11
C ASP A 47 17.98 6.46 4.77
N LYS A 48 17.27 6.08 3.71
CA LYS A 48 16.12 6.85 3.19
C LYS A 48 15.16 5.99 2.37
N PRO A 49 13.92 6.48 2.13
CA PRO A 49 13.04 5.82 1.19
C PRO A 49 13.45 6.14 -0.27
N SER A 50 13.13 5.25 -1.21
CA SER A 50 13.22 5.54 -2.63
C SER A 50 12.19 6.59 -3.04
N ARG A 51 12.19 7.08 -4.27
CA ARG A 51 10.95 7.66 -4.83
C ARG A 51 9.87 6.58 -4.91
N ILE A 52 8.61 6.97 -4.83
CA ILE A 52 7.50 6.09 -5.20
C ILE A 52 7.19 6.22 -6.69
N VAL A 53 6.67 5.15 -7.27
CA VAL A 53 6.40 5.04 -8.70
C VAL A 53 4.95 4.63 -8.88
N PRO A 54 4.08 5.47 -9.47
CA PRO A 54 2.71 5.05 -9.76
C PRO A 54 2.72 3.91 -10.77
N LEU A 55 2.08 2.80 -10.41
CA LEU A 55 1.89 1.65 -11.27
C LEU A 55 0.52 1.72 -11.94
N GLU A 56 0.52 2.05 -13.22
CA GLU A 56 -0.68 2.04 -14.04
C GLU A 56 -1.20 0.62 -14.29
N GLY A 57 -2.51 0.52 -14.49
CA GLY A 57 -3.15 -0.70 -15.00
C GLY A 57 -2.50 -1.16 -16.31
N ASP A 58 -2.40 -2.48 -16.49
CA ASP A 58 -1.97 -3.05 -17.77
C ASP A 58 -3.11 -2.90 -18.80
N PRO A 59 -2.92 -2.14 -19.90
CA PRO A 59 -3.95 -1.96 -20.93
C PRO A 59 -4.34 -3.27 -21.60
N GLN A 60 -3.45 -4.27 -21.54
CA GLN A 60 -3.67 -5.61 -22.09
C GLN A 60 -4.25 -6.59 -21.05
N SER A 61 -4.58 -6.13 -19.83
CA SER A 61 -5.30 -6.92 -18.85
C SER A 61 -6.81 -6.69 -18.97
N GLU A 62 -7.59 -7.77 -19.05
CA GLU A 62 -9.06 -7.70 -19.07
C GLU A 62 -9.64 -6.93 -17.87
N ARG A 63 -8.97 -7.01 -16.72
CA ARG A 63 -9.40 -6.35 -15.47
C ARG A 63 -8.75 -4.98 -15.26
N GLY A 64 -7.88 -4.54 -16.18
CA GLY A 64 -7.15 -3.28 -16.08
C GLY A 64 -6.22 -3.17 -14.85
N GLY A 65 -5.84 -4.30 -14.25
CA GLY A 65 -5.00 -4.33 -13.05
C GLY A 65 -3.50 -4.29 -13.37
N VAL A 66 -2.67 -4.10 -12.35
CA VAL A 66 -1.21 -4.22 -12.47
C VAL A 66 -0.84 -5.70 -12.66
N THR A 67 -0.14 -6.02 -13.74
CA THR A 67 0.29 -7.39 -14.08
C THR A 67 1.79 -7.58 -13.84
N GLY A 68 2.26 -8.83 -13.97
CA GLY A 68 3.69 -9.14 -13.96
C GLY A 68 4.49 -8.37 -15.03
N ARG A 69 3.89 -7.98 -16.17
CA ARG A 69 4.56 -7.16 -17.18
C ARG A 69 4.83 -5.73 -16.69
N ARG A 70 3.85 -5.13 -16.03
CA ARG A 70 4.00 -3.79 -15.43
C ARG A 70 5.02 -3.82 -14.30
N ILE A 71 5.01 -4.87 -13.46
CA ILE A 71 6.04 -5.06 -12.43
C ILE A 71 7.42 -5.28 -13.04
N LEU A 72 7.56 -6.12 -14.08
CA LEU A 72 8.83 -6.33 -14.75
C LEU A 72 9.41 -5.02 -15.29
N ALA A 73 8.61 -4.22 -15.99
CA ALA A 73 9.04 -2.92 -16.52
C ALA A 73 9.49 -1.99 -15.38
N CYS A 74 8.75 -1.97 -14.26
CA CYS A 74 9.15 -1.21 -13.08
C CYS A 74 10.48 -1.72 -12.49
N LEU A 75 10.66 -3.03 -12.29
CA LEU A 75 11.92 -3.53 -11.75
C LEU A 75 13.10 -3.24 -12.69
N GLN A 76 12.92 -3.39 -14.00
CA GLN A 76 13.95 -3.08 -15.00
C GLN A 76 14.40 -1.62 -14.97
N SER A 77 13.47 -0.69 -14.78
CA SER A 77 13.78 0.74 -14.80
C SER A 77 14.33 1.27 -13.48
N TYR A 78 13.95 0.68 -12.34
CA TYR A 78 14.23 1.28 -11.04
C TYR A 78 15.19 0.45 -10.19
N LEU A 79 15.12 -0.89 -10.24
CA LEU A 79 15.93 -1.74 -9.36
C LEU A 79 17.46 -1.53 -9.52
N PRO A 80 18.02 -1.33 -10.73
CA PRO A 80 19.46 -1.08 -10.89
C PRO A 80 19.98 0.22 -10.25
N GLY A 81 19.11 1.20 -10.01
CA GLY A 81 19.48 2.44 -9.31
C GLY A 81 19.10 2.45 -7.83
N LEU A 82 18.53 1.35 -7.33
CA LEU A 82 18.04 1.23 -5.96
C LEU A 82 18.80 0.22 -5.12
N VAL A 83 19.47 -0.74 -5.75
CA VAL A 83 20.16 -1.83 -5.06
C VAL A 83 21.56 -2.00 -5.64
N GLU A 84 22.54 -2.01 -4.76
CA GLU A 84 23.96 -2.13 -5.08
C GLU A 84 24.51 -3.56 -4.87
N GLU A 85 25.71 -3.82 -5.37
CA GLU A 85 26.39 -5.10 -5.17
C GLU A 85 26.61 -5.37 -3.67
N GLY A 86 26.29 -6.59 -3.23
CA GLY A 86 26.38 -7.00 -1.82
C GLY A 86 25.12 -6.71 -1.01
N GLU A 87 24.16 -5.95 -1.54
CA GLU A 87 22.89 -5.70 -0.87
C GLU A 87 21.89 -6.85 -1.02
N THR A 88 20.85 -6.81 -0.19
CA THR A 88 19.74 -7.76 -0.22
C THR A 88 18.45 -7.07 -0.64
N PHE A 89 17.86 -7.53 -1.73
CA PHE A 89 16.53 -7.10 -2.17
C PHE A 89 15.45 -8.00 -1.58
N GLN A 90 14.57 -7.40 -0.77
CA GLN A 90 13.41 -8.04 -0.17
C GLN A 90 12.12 -7.56 -0.87
N HIS A 91 11.21 -8.49 -1.16
CA HIS A 91 9.86 -8.18 -1.63
C HIS A 91 8.83 -9.16 -1.01
N ASP A 92 7.56 -8.79 -1.00
CA ASP A 92 6.46 -9.47 -0.27
C ASP A 92 5.96 -10.79 -0.89
N ASN A 93 6.69 -11.35 -1.86
CA ASN A 93 6.29 -12.53 -2.63
C ASN A 93 4.88 -12.44 -3.26
N ALA A 94 4.36 -11.24 -3.57
CA ALA A 94 3.09 -11.07 -4.27
C ALA A 94 3.06 -11.85 -5.61
N ARG A 95 1.86 -12.26 -6.04
CA ARG A 95 1.66 -13.07 -7.26
C ARG A 95 2.28 -12.45 -8.51
N THR A 96 2.30 -11.12 -8.61
CA THR A 96 2.91 -10.40 -9.73
C THR A 96 4.43 -10.48 -9.71
N PHE A 97 5.06 -10.44 -8.53
CA PHE A 97 6.50 -10.66 -8.36
C PHE A 97 6.89 -12.13 -8.62
N LYS A 98 6.03 -13.09 -8.24
CA LYS A 98 6.22 -14.52 -8.53
C LYS A 98 5.92 -14.92 -9.97
N ALA A 99 5.40 -14.01 -10.80
CA ALA A 99 5.09 -14.31 -12.19
C ALA A 99 6.36 -14.77 -12.93
N LYS A 100 6.22 -15.80 -13.78
CA LYS A 100 7.34 -16.41 -14.52
C LYS A 100 8.20 -15.36 -15.24
N ILE A 101 7.55 -14.43 -15.96
CA ILE A 101 8.23 -13.35 -16.69
C ILE A 101 9.08 -12.43 -15.80
N VAL A 102 8.66 -12.22 -14.55
CA VAL A 102 9.40 -11.40 -13.57
C VAL A 102 10.59 -12.20 -13.04
N GLN A 103 10.38 -13.46 -12.65
CA GLN A 103 11.42 -14.32 -12.08
C GLN A 103 12.51 -14.67 -13.11
N GLU A 104 12.15 -14.86 -14.37
CA GLU A 104 13.08 -15.11 -15.48
C GLU A 104 14.06 -13.95 -15.71
N TRP A 105 13.68 -12.72 -15.33
CA TRP A 105 14.56 -11.56 -15.37
C TRP A 105 15.27 -11.30 -14.04
N LEU A 106 14.51 -11.31 -12.93
CA LEU A 106 14.99 -10.92 -11.60
C LEU A 106 16.08 -11.85 -11.08
N LEU A 107 15.92 -13.17 -11.23
CA LEU A 107 16.89 -14.13 -10.70
C LEU A 107 18.25 -14.03 -11.41
N PRO A 108 18.34 -14.02 -12.77
CA PRO A 108 19.62 -13.82 -13.44
C PRO A 108 20.18 -12.41 -13.24
N TRP A 109 19.34 -11.38 -13.17
CA TRP A 109 19.78 -10.02 -12.93
C TRP A 109 20.46 -9.91 -11.55
N ALA A 110 19.82 -10.39 -10.48
CA ALA A 110 20.35 -10.32 -9.13
C ALA A 110 21.69 -11.06 -9.01
N ARG A 111 21.78 -12.27 -9.59
CA ARG A 111 23.04 -13.04 -9.64
C ARG A 111 24.17 -12.30 -10.34
N ARG A 112 23.90 -11.63 -11.46
CA ARG A 112 24.92 -10.89 -12.23
C ARG A 112 25.41 -9.62 -11.53
N HIS A 113 24.59 -9.02 -10.66
CA HIS A 113 24.91 -7.78 -9.96
C HIS A 113 25.30 -8.02 -8.49
N GLY A 114 25.52 -9.27 -8.10
CA GLY A 114 25.89 -9.62 -6.72
C GLY A 114 24.83 -9.23 -5.68
N VAL A 115 23.55 -9.19 -6.08
CA VAL A 115 22.41 -8.87 -5.21
C VAL A 115 21.80 -10.17 -4.68
N SER A 116 21.59 -10.23 -3.36
CA SER A 116 20.88 -11.33 -2.72
C SER A 116 19.37 -11.10 -2.76
N LEU A 117 18.59 -12.16 -2.94
CA LEU A 117 17.12 -12.09 -2.83
C LEU A 117 16.67 -12.78 -1.55
N THR A 118 15.84 -12.13 -0.76
CA THR A 118 15.30 -12.71 0.48
C THR A 118 14.20 -13.72 0.17
N ASP A 119 14.26 -14.89 0.81
CA ASP A 119 13.10 -15.79 0.86
C ASP A 119 12.11 -15.27 1.90
N TRP A 120 10.95 -14.82 1.45
CA TRP A 120 9.95 -14.17 2.29
C TRP A 120 8.73 -15.08 2.52
N PRO A 121 8.28 -15.28 3.77
CA PRO A 121 7.10 -16.10 4.02
C PRO A 121 5.84 -15.48 3.36
N PRO A 122 4.98 -16.30 2.75
CA PRO A 122 3.76 -15.80 2.15
C PRO A 122 2.83 -15.17 3.20
N TYR A 123 2.03 -14.19 2.78
CA TYR A 123 1.02 -13.54 3.62
C TYR A 123 1.56 -12.96 4.94
N SER A 124 2.80 -12.46 4.95
CA SER A 124 3.45 -11.89 6.13
C SER A 124 3.67 -10.38 6.00
N PRO A 125 2.60 -9.56 5.89
CA PRO A 125 2.73 -8.11 5.85
C PRO A 125 3.27 -7.54 7.17
N ASP A 126 2.99 -8.19 8.31
CA ASP A 126 3.47 -7.80 9.63
C ASP A 126 5.01 -7.77 9.71
N LEU A 127 5.66 -8.63 8.92
CA LEU A 127 7.10 -8.69 8.82
C LEU A 127 7.66 -7.63 7.85
N ASN A 128 6.85 -7.06 6.96
CA ASN A 128 7.32 -6.15 5.92
C ASN A 128 7.29 -4.69 6.45
N PRO A 129 8.45 -4.09 6.77
CA PRO A 129 8.46 -2.82 7.51
C PRO A 129 7.83 -1.67 6.72
N ILE A 130 7.94 -1.69 5.39
CA ILE A 130 7.40 -0.63 4.52
C ILE A 130 5.87 -0.51 4.61
N GLU A 131 5.16 -1.56 5.03
CA GLU A 131 3.71 -1.51 5.26
C GLU A 131 3.33 -0.44 6.29
N ASN A 132 4.20 -0.19 7.28
CA ASN A 132 3.96 0.88 8.25
C ASN A 132 4.09 2.26 7.62
N LEU A 133 5.03 2.44 6.68
CA LEU A 133 5.18 3.69 5.95
C LEU A 133 4.00 3.91 5.00
N TRP A 134 3.47 2.87 4.35
CA TRP A 134 2.25 2.98 3.56
C TRP A 134 1.04 3.39 4.40
N LYS A 135 0.89 2.83 5.62
CA LYS A 135 -0.16 3.25 6.57
C LYS A 135 -0.01 4.74 6.95
N VAL A 136 1.21 5.18 7.24
CA VAL A 136 1.52 6.59 7.58
C VAL A 136 1.22 7.52 6.39
N LEU A 137 1.70 7.19 5.19
CA LEU A 137 1.46 7.97 3.98
C LEU A 137 -0.02 8.15 3.72
N LYS A 138 -0.79 7.06 3.78
CA LYS A 138 -2.25 7.11 3.57
C LYS A 138 -2.93 8.01 4.59
N LYS A 139 -2.51 7.95 5.86
CA LYS A 139 -3.04 8.81 6.92
C LYS A 139 -2.72 10.29 6.62
N ARG A 140 -1.46 10.60 6.30
CA ARG A 140 -1.03 11.96 5.93
C ARG A 140 -1.81 12.51 4.74
N ILE A 141 -2.01 11.73 3.67
CA ILE A 141 -2.82 12.16 2.51
C ILE A 141 -4.24 12.55 2.97
N CYS A 142 -4.88 11.74 3.83
CA CYS A 142 -6.22 12.04 4.32
C CYS A 142 -6.29 13.28 5.22
N GLU A 143 -5.21 13.60 5.95
CA GLU A 143 -5.13 14.74 6.86
C GLU A 143 -4.77 16.03 6.12
N THR A 144 -3.78 15.98 5.22
CA THR A 144 -3.28 17.15 4.47
C THR A 144 -4.17 17.51 3.29
N TYR A 145 -4.73 16.51 2.60
CA TYR A 145 -5.56 16.70 1.39
C TYR A 145 -6.92 16.00 1.50
N PRO A 146 -7.75 16.36 2.49
CA PRO A 146 -9.05 15.71 2.71
C PRO A 146 -10.00 15.87 1.52
N GLU A 147 -9.80 16.88 0.67
CA GLU A 147 -10.60 17.14 -0.53
C GLU A 147 -10.47 16.05 -1.59
N ILE A 148 -9.33 15.35 -1.68
CA ILE A 148 -9.11 14.28 -2.66
C ILE A 148 -10.16 13.17 -2.49
N ALA A 149 -10.58 12.90 -1.25
CA ALA A 149 -11.59 11.89 -0.96
C ALA A 149 -13.00 12.26 -1.49
N ALA A 150 -13.26 13.55 -1.72
CA ALA A 150 -14.52 14.05 -2.22
C ALA A 150 -14.56 14.15 -3.75
N TYR A 151 -13.41 14.05 -4.43
CA TYR A 151 -13.34 14.20 -5.88
C TYR A 151 -14.16 13.13 -6.61
N PRO A 152 -14.79 13.46 -7.76
CA PRO A 152 -15.32 12.44 -8.65
C PRO A 152 -14.16 11.59 -9.20
N LYS A 153 -14.46 10.37 -9.63
CA LYS A 153 -13.46 9.56 -10.35
C LYS A 153 -13.14 10.23 -11.69
N SER A 154 -11.93 10.78 -11.79
CA SER A 154 -11.43 11.43 -12.99
C SER A 154 -9.90 11.29 -13.07
N ALA A 155 -9.33 11.54 -14.26
CA ALA A 155 -7.89 11.58 -14.45
C ALA A 155 -7.24 12.66 -13.58
N ALA A 156 -7.86 13.84 -13.45
CA ALA A 156 -7.37 14.91 -12.59
C ALA A 156 -7.34 14.51 -11.11
N ALA A 157 -8.34 13.77 -10.63
CA ALA A 157 -8.35 13.28 -9.25
C ALA A 157 -7.25 12.24 -8.99
N MET A 158 -6.98 11.38 -9.98
CA MET A 158 -5.87 10.42 -9.91
C MET A 158 -4.51 11.12 -9.92
N ALA A 159 -4.33 12.11 -10.81
CA ALA A 159 -3.11 12.91 -10.86
C ALA A 159 -2.85 13.60 -9.52
N ARG A 160 -3.88 14.23 -8.93
CA ARG A 160 -3.75 14.88 -7.63
C ARG A 160 -3.40 13.90 -6.50
N LEU A 161 -3.96 12.69 -6.52
CA LEU A 161 -3.61 11.64 -5.57
C LEU A 161 -2.15 11.19 -5.73
N ILE A 162 -1.66 11.08 -6.96
CA ILE A 162 -0.26 10.73 -7.25
C ILE A 162 0.67 11.83 -6.73
N GLU A 163 0.41 13.09 -7.08
CA GLU A 163 1.20 14.24 -6.63
C GLU A 163 1.25 14.33 -5.10
N ALA A 164 0.08 14.21 -4.43
CA ALA A 164 0.00 14.21 -2.97
C ALA A 164 0.81 13.07 -2.34
N ALA A 165 0.76 11.88 -2.94
CA ALA A 165 1.52 10.73 -2.45
C ALA A 165 3.03 10.94 -2.64
N GLU A 166 3.46 11.48 -3.78
CA GLU A 166 4.87 11.75 -4.08
C GLU A 166 5.45 12.85 -3.17
N GLU A 167 4.70 13.95 -3.00
CA GLU A 167 5.03 15.06 -2.10
C GLU A 167 5.22 14.55 -0.67
N LEU A 168 4.20 13.94 -0.07
CA LEU A 168 4.24 13.50 1.33
C LEU A 168 5.20 12.33 1.56
N TRP A 169 5.48 11.52 0.55
CA TRP A 169 6.51 10.49 0.63
C TRP A 169 7.92 11.08 0.65
N SER A 170 8.16 12.15 -0.11
CA SER A 170 9.44 12.85 -0.10
C SER A 170 9.75 13.55 1.24
N GLU A 171 8.72 13.81 2.04
CA GLU A 171 8.80 14.38 3.40
C GLU A 171 8.91 13.31 4.50
N VAL A 172 9.03 12.03 4.15
CA VAL A 172 9.28 10.98 5.16
C VAL A 172 10.70 11.16 5.68
N GLU A 173 10.80 11.54 6.95
CA GLU A 173 12.09 11.71 7.64
C GLU A 173 12.87 10.40 7.70
N ASP A 174 14.19 10.47 7.48
CA ASP A 174 15.12 9.34 7.57
C ASP A 174 14.98 8.57 8.89
N GLU A 175 14.75 9.29 10.01
CA GLU A 175 14.61 8.67 11.33
C GLU A 175 13.36 7.78 11.42
N VAL A 176 12.28 8.12 10.71
CA VAL A 176 11.09 7.27 10.63
C VAL A 176 11.41 5.98 9.90
N VAL A 177 12.16 6.05 8.78
CA VAL A 177 12.58 4.87 8.02
C VAL A 177 13.51 3.98 8.85
N LYS A 178 14.51 4.58 9.50
CA LYS A 178 15.44 3.88 10.41
C LYS A 178 14.72 3.15 11.51
N ASN A 179 13.76 3.78 12.17
CA ASN A 179 13.00 3.14 13.26
C ASN A 179 12.12 2.00 12.76
N VAL A 180 11.53 2.13 11.58
CA VAL A 180 10.78 1.06 10.94
C VAL A 180 11.67 -0.14 10.62
N ILE A 181 12.89 0.07 10.11
CA ILE A 181 13.85 -1.01 9.83
C ILE A 181 14.40 -1.62 11.12
N LYS A 182 14.78 -0.80 12.11
CA LYS A 182 15.26 -1.24 13.43
C LYS A 182 14.23 -2.08 14.20
N SER A 183 12.94 -1.99 13.85
CA SER A 183 11.90 -2.84 14.43
C SER A 183 11.92 -4.30 13.95
N MET A 184 12.72 -4.64 12.93
CA MET A 184 12.75 -6.00 12.36
C MET A 184 13.06 -7.12 13.36
N PRO A 185 14.06 -7.01 14.26
CA PRO A 185 14.30 -8.03 15.28
C PRO A 185 13.08 -8.25 16.18
N ASP A 186 12.38 -7.19 16.57
CA ASP A 186 11.17 -7.30 17.40
C ASP A 186 10.00 -7.93 16.65
N ARG A 187 9.85 -7.66 15.35
CA ARG A 187 8.85 -8.31 14.48
C ARG A 187 9.11 -9.80 14.37
N LEU A 188 10.37 -10.19 14.14
CA LEU A 188 10.78 -11.59 14.06
C LEU A 188 10.54 -12.31 15.39
N ASN A 189 10.90 -11.69 16.52
CA ASN A 189 10.63 -12.23 17.86
C ASN A 189 9.13 -12.36 18.13
N ALA A 190 8.32 -11.37 17.74
CA ALA A 190 6.87 -11.44 17.88
C ALA A 190 6.27 -12.58 17.04
N CYS A 191 6.74 -12.76 15.80
CA CYS A 191 6.32 -13.85 14.93
C CYS A 191 6.73 -15.23 15.49
N TRP A 192 7.96 -15.34 16.00
CA TRP A 192 8.44 -16.54 16.67
C TRP A 192 7.58 -16.91 17.88
N ASN A 193 7.33 -15.95 18.78
CA ASN A 193 6.50 -16.14 19.97
C ASN A 193 5.04 -16.47 19.61
N ALA A 194 4.57 -15.96 18.48
CA ALA A 194 3.25 -16.27 17.94
C ALA A 194 3.23 -17.59 17.15
N ASN A 195 4.32 -18.38 17.11
CA ASN A 195 4.44 -19.60 16.29
C ASN A 195 4.04 -19.39 14.81
N GLY A 196 4.39 -18.23 14.24
CA GLY A 196 4.06 -17.87 12.86
C GLY A 196 2.66 -17.30 12.64
N TYR A 197 1.84 -17.13 13.69
CA TYR A 197 0.55 -16.44 13.59
C TYR A 197 0.71 -14.90 13.58
N TYR A 198 -0.39 -14.20 13.28
CA TYR A 198 -0.48 -12.75 13.21
C TYR A 198 0.09 -12.05 14.46
N THR A 199 0.76 -10.94 14.23
CA THR A 199 1.37 -10.12 15.27
C THR A 199 0.71 -8.75 15.34
N LYS A 200 1.18 -7.89 16.25
CA LYS A 200 0.69 -6.51 16.40
C LYS A 200 1.18 -5.54 15.31
N TYR A 201 2.12 -5.97 14.47
CA TYR A 201 2.83 -5.11 13.51
C TYR A 201 2.06 -4.94 12.20
#